data_AF-A0A2U9S4E3-F1
#
_entry.id   AF-A0A2U9S4E3-F1
#
_cell.length_a   1.000
_cell.length_b   1.000
_cell.length_c   1.000
_cell.angle_alpha   90.00
_cell.angle_beta   90.00
_cell.angle_gamma   90.00
#
_symmetry.space_group_name_H-M   'P 1'
#
loop_
_entity.id
_entity.type
_entity.pdbx_description
1 polymer ?
#
loop_
_entity_poly.entity_id
_entity_poly.type
_entity_poly.pdbx_seq_one_letter_code
_entity_poly.pdbx_strand_id
1 'polypeptide(L)' 'MTSNDRPLGDRILAALELALEQQHLDVAEHLARALEETLTRFGGPDAVDHRELSTGMIQAFDRLEAMRKEAHRLP' A
#
# COMPACT_ATOMS: atom_id res chain seq x y z
N MET A 1 -17.02 12.36 20.70
CA MET A 1 -16.89 11.15 19.87
C MET A 1 -16.03 11.52 18.67
N THR A 2 -14.73 11.27 18.72
CA THR A 2 -13.84 11.55 17.58
C THR A 2 -13.99 10.42 16.59
N SER A 3 -14.95 10.52 15.67
CA SER A 3 -15.01 9.59 14.54
C SER A 3 -13.72 9.81 13.76
N ASN A 4 -12.79 8.90 13.96
CA ASN A 4 -11.58 8.77 13.16
C ASN A 4 -12.10 8.30 11.78
N ASP A 5 -12.60 9.23 10.97
CA ASP A 5 -13.35 8.94 9.72
C ASP A 5 -12.43 8.65 8.53
N ARG A 6 -11.14 8.39 8.77
CA ARG A 6 -10.24 7.98 7.70
C ARG A 6 -10.58 6.56 7.25
N PRO A 7 -10.79 6.29 5.95
CA PRO A 7 -10.92 4.93 5.42
C PRO A 7 -9.73 4.06 5.83
N LEU A 8 -9.95 2.75 6.01
CA LEU A 8 -8.87 1.81 6.37
C LEU A 8 -7.73 1.83 5.34
N GLY A 9 -8.05 1.88 4.04
CA GLY A 9 -7.06 1.98 2.96
C GLY A 9 -6.17 3.22 3.09
N ASP A 10 -6.74 4.38 3.40
CA ASP A 10 -5.97 5.62 3.59
C ASP A 10 -5.03 5.58 4.80
N ARG A 11 -5.40 4.85 5.85
CA ARG A 11 -4.50 4.62 7.00
C ARG A 11 -3.33 3.72 6.63
N ILE A 12 -3.61 2.66 5.88
CA ILE A 12 -2.57 1.72 5.43
C ILE A 12 -1.65 2.43 4.44
N LEU A 13 -2.18 3.25 3.54
CA LEU A 13 -1.37 4.06 2.62
C LEU A 13 -0.43 5.00 3.38
N ALA A 14 -0.93 5.74 4.37
CA ALA A 14 -0.08 6.62 5.17
C ALA A 14 1.01 5.86 5.94
N ALA A 15 0.71 4.66 6.45
CA ALA A 15 1.71 3.80 7.09
C ALA A 15 2.74 3.28 6.08
N LEU A 16 2.30 2.91 4.88
CA LEU A 16 3.17 2.44 3.79
C LEU A 16 4.14 3.54 3.36
N GLU A 17 3.65 4.76 3.14
CA GLU A 17 4.48 5.93 2.82
C GLU A 17 5.56 6.15 3.88
N LEU A 18 5.19 6.08 5.16
CA LEU A 18 6.12 6.22 6.28
C LEU A 18 7.15 5.06 6.35
N ALA A 19 6.77 3.83 6.02
CA ALA A 19 7.70 2.70 5.96
C ALA A 19 8.70 2.84 4.81
N LEU A 20 8.23 3.33 3.65
CA LEU A 20 9.07 3.62 2.48
C LEU A 20 10.06 4.76 2.76
N GLU A 21 9.62 5.81 3.46
CA GLU A 21 10.49 6.90 3.90
C GLU A 21 11.59 6.42 4.84
N GLN A 22 11.27 5.53 5.77
CA GLN A 22 12.22 4.97 6.73
C GLN A 22 13.04 3.80 6.17
N GLN A 23 12.84 3.42 4.91
CA GLN A 23 13.55 2.30 4.28
C GLN A 23 13.36 0.97 5.04
N HIS A 24 12.16 0.73 5.57
CA HIS A 24 11.79 -0.52 6.21
C HIS A 24 11.11 -1.46 5.21
N LEU A 25 11.90 -2.21 4.44
CA LEU A 25 11.41 -3.01 3.31
C LEU A 25 10.34 -4.02 3.73
N ASP A 26 10.64 -4.89 4.68
CA ASP A 26 9.72 -5.95 5.14
C ASP A 26 8.38 -5.37 5.63
N VAL A 27 8.43 -4.23 6.33
CA VAL A 27 7.24 -3.52 6.82
C VAL A 27 6.45 -2.94 5.64
N ALA A 28 7.13 -2.31 4.68
CA ALA A 28 6.49 -1.76 3.49
C ALA A 28 5.82 -2.85 2.66
N GLU A 29 6.41 -4.05 2.55
CA GLU A 29 5.81 -5.18 1.83
C GLU A 29 4.53 -5.68 2.51
N HIS A 30 4.53 -5.81 3.83
CA HIS A 30 3.33 -6.18 4.58
C HIS A 30 2.21 -5.15 4.44
N LEU A 31 2.55 -3.87 4.49
CA LEU A 31 1.58 -2.78 4.37
C LEU A 31 1.03 -2.67 2.94
N ALA A 32 1.86 -2.86 1.91
CA ALA A 32 1.41 -2.91 0.52
C ALA A 32 0.42 -4.06 0.29
N ARG A 33 0.71 -5.25 0.83
CA ARG A 33 -0.22 -6.39 0.76
C ARG A 33 -1.54 -6.09 1.46
N ALA A 34 -1.48 -5.50 2.65
CA ALA A 34 -2.69 -5.10 3.37
C ALA A 34 -3.50 -4.07 2.59
N LEU A 35 -2.83 -3.11 1.92
CA LEU A 35 -3.47 -2.09 1.10
C LEU A 35 -4.19 -2.72 -0.09
N GLU A 36 -3.53 -3.62 -0.82
CA GLU A 36 -4.12 -4.41 -1.90
C GLU A 36 -5.39 -5.15 -1.43
N GLU A 37 -5.35 -5.78 -0.26
CA GLU A 37 -6.51 -6.49 0.29
C GLU A 37 -7.70 -5.58 0.63
N THR A 38 -7.44 -4.30 0.95
CA THR A 38 -8.52 -3.32 1.13
C THR A 38 -9.15 -2.87 -0.20
N LEU A 39 -8.41 -3.01 -1.30
CA LEU A 39 -8.90 -2.77 -2.65
C LEU A 39 -9.68 -4.01 -3.15
N THR A 40 -9.20 -5.23 -2.89
CA THR A 40 -9.85 -6.46 -3.38
C THR A 40 -11.08 -6.91 -2.56
N ARG A 41 -11.28 -6.42 -1.32
CA ARG A 41 -12.43 -6.79 -0.48
C ARG A 41 -13.80 -6.36 -1.01
N PHE A 42 -13.88 -5.56 -2.06
CA PHE A 42 -15.13 -5.01 -2.61
C PHE A 42 -15.68 -5.80 -3.82
N GLY A 43 -15.76 -7.13 -3.70
CA GLY A 43 -16.90 -7.84 -4.32
C GLY A 43 -16.80 -9.35 -4.62
N GLY A 44 -16.07 -10.12 -3.82
CA GLY A 44 -16.14 -11.58 -3.90
C GLY A 44 -15.38 -12.18 -5.09
N PRO A 45 -15.57 -13.49 -5.37
CA PRO A 45 -14.68 -14.28 -6.23
C PRO A 45 -14.54 -13.79 -7.68
N ASP A 46 -15.40 -12.88 -8.14
CA ASP A 46 -15.36 -12.29 -9.49
C ASP A 46 -15.42 -10.75 -9.49
N ALA A 47 -15.25 -10.08 -8.34
CA ALA A 47 -15.24 -8.62 -8.37
C ALA A 47 -13.90 -8.05 -8.81
N VAL A 48 -13.97 -7.42 -9.97
CA VAL A 48 -13.04 -6.37 -10.36
C VAL A 48 -13.54 -5.09 -9.69
N ASP A 49 -12.91 -4.72 -8.59
CA ASP A 49 -13.12 -3.40 -8.02
C ASP A 49 -12.56 -2.35 -8.98
N HIS A 50 -13.44 -1.50 -9.51
CA HIS A 50 -13.10 -0.40 -10.41
C HIS A 50 -12.70 0.88 -9.65
N ARG A 51 -12.36 0.82 -8.35
CA ARG A 51 -11.72 1.94 -7.68
C ARG A 51 -10.40 2.26 -8.38
N GLU A 52 -10.41 3.35 -9.14
CA GLU A 52 -9.19 3.92 -9.69
C GLU A 52 -8.19 4.12 -8.55
N LEU A 53 -7.01 3.53 -8.69
CA LEU A 53 -5.92 3.74 -7.74
C LEU A 53 -5.66 5.24 -7.64
N SER A 54 -5.65 5.75 -6.41
CA SER A 54 -5.27 7.15 -6.22
C SER A 54 -3.82 7.34 -6.64
N THR A 55 -3.47 8.57 -7.04
CA THR A 55 -2.08 8.90 -7.40
C THR A 55 -1.09 8.54 -6.28
N GLY A 56 -1.48 8.71 -5.01
CA GLY A 56 -0.65 8.31 -3.87
C GLY A 56 -0.41 6.80 -3.79
N MET A 57 -1.42 5.99 -4.09
CA MET A 57 -1.26 4.52 -4.14
C MET A 57 -0.29 4.10 -5.24
N ILE A 58 -0.44 4.67 -6.44
CA ILE A 58 0.45 4.38 -7.58
C ILE A 58 1.90 4.71 -7.21
N GLN A 59 2.13 5.91 -6.68
CA GLN A 59 3.47 6.35 -6.28
C GLN A 59 4.07 5.48 -5.17
N ALA A 60 3.27 5.04 -4.19
CA ALA A 60 3.74 4.17 -3.12
C ALA A 60 4.17 2.79 -3.66
N PHE A 61 3.39 2.20 -4.58
CA PHE A 61 3.76 0.93 -5.21
C PHE A 61 5.02 1.05 -6.08
N ASP A 62 5.15 2.14 -6.86
CA ASP A 62 6.36 2.39 -7.66
C ASP A 62 7.61 2.56 -6.78
N ARG A 63 7.49 3.27 -5.65
CA ARG A 63 8.59 3.43 -4.67
C ARG A 63 8.97 2.10 -4.02
N LEU A 64 7.99 1.26 -3.67
CA LEU A 64 8.25 -0.07 -3.13
C LEU A 64 9.02 -0.94 -4.14
N GLU A 65 8.62 -0.91 -5.41
CA GLU A 65 9.28 -1.66 -6.47
C GLU A 65 10.73 -1.19 -6.69
N ALA A 66 10.97 0.12 -6.63
CA ALA A 66 12.33 0.67 -6.68
C ALA A 66 13.17 0.16 -5.48
N MET A 67 12.62 0.21 -4.28
CA MET A 67 13.29 -0.24 -3.06
C MET A 67 13.60 -1.75 -3.10
N ARG A 68 12.68 -2.57 -3.61
CA ARG A 68 12.93 -4.01 -3.85
C ARG A 68 14.10 -4.22 -4.78
N LYS A 69 14.16 -3.50 -5.90
CA LYS A 69 15.27 -3.60 -6.87
C LYS A 69 16.60 -3.23 -6.27
N GLU A 70 16.63 -2.22 -5.40
CA GLU A 70 17.85 -1.82 -4.68
C GLU A 70 18.31 -2.91 -3.71
N ALA A 71 17.39 -3.47 -2.92
CA ALA A 71 17.69 -4.57 -2.01
C ALA A 71 18.20 -5.83 -2.74
N HIS A 72 17.60 -6.20 -3.88
CA HIS A 72 18.02 -7.34 -4.69
C HIS A 72 19.31 -7.11 -5.50
N ARG A 73 19.74 -5.85 -5.66
CA ARG A 73 20.99 -5.49 -6.35
C ARG A 73 22.20 -5.57 -5.43
N LEU A 74 22.01 -5.58 -4.12
CA LEU A 74 23.07 -5.75 -3.14
C LEU A 74 23.43 -7.26 -3.02
N PRO A 75 24.71 -7.64 -3.17
CA PRO A 75 25.16 -9.03 -3.09
C PRO A 75 25.15 -9.60 -1.67
#